data_AF-A0A519QNS2-F1
#
_entry.id   AF-A0A519QNS2-F1
#
_cell.length_a   1.000
_cell.length_b   1.000
_cell.length_c   1.000
_cell.angle_alpha   90.00
_cell.angle_beta   90.00
_cell.angle_gamma   90.00
#
_symmetry.space_group_name_H-M   'P 1'
#
loop_
_entity.id
_entity.type
_entity.pdbx_description
1 polymer ?
#
loop_
_entity_poly.entity_id
_entity_poly.type
_entity_poly.pdbx_seq_one_letter_code
_entity_poly.pdbx_strand_id
1 'polypeptide(L)' 'FIGKDIRLDPVILKEQTIKSLLEYYMGKNTPDRQQHIIRNLRIEKDEVEQEEKDEEDLEVA' A
#
# COMPACT_ATOMS: atom_id res chain seq x y z
N PHE A 1 3.56 3.19 26.56
CA PHE A 1 4.43 4.31 26.16
C PHE A 1 4.86 4.07 24.72
N ILE A 2 4.91 5.10 23.87
CA ILE A 2 5.36 4.98 22.48
C ILE A 2 6.84 4.53 22.53
N GLY A 3 7.18 3.42 21.87
CA GLY A 3 8.53 2.85 21.89
C GLY A 3 9.59 3.83 21.35
N LYS A 4 10.83 3.73 21.85
CA LYS A 4 11.91 4.67 21.51
C LYS A 4 12.29 4.67 20.02
N ASP A 5 11.95 3.59 19.30
CA ASP A 5 12.29 3.40 17.89
C ASP A 5 11.13 3.72 16.93
N ILE A 6 10.02 4.28 17.43
CA ILE A 6 8.88 4.63 16.58
C ILE A 6 9.22 5.87 15.76
N ARG A 7 9.23 5.72 14.42
CA ARG A 7 9.28 6.84 13.48
C ARG A 7 7.93 7.54 13.45
N LEU A 8 7.88 8.78 13.92
CA LEU A 8 6.71 9.64 13.85
C LEU A 8 6.81 10.49 12.58
N ASP A 9 5.84 10.33 11.68
CA ASP A 9 5.72 11.17 10.50
C ASP A 9 4.51 12.10 10.67
N PRO A 10 4.72 13.41 10.91
CA PRO A 10 3.63 14.32 11.22
C PRO A 10 2.80 14.63 9.97
N VAL A 11 1.49 14.44 10.08
CA VAL A 11 0.55 14.76 9.00
C VAL A 11 0.20 16.26 9.07
N ILE A 12 0.69 17.05 8.10
CA ILE A 12 0.38 18.49 7.99
C ILE A 12 -0.71 18.69 6.95
N LEU A 13 -1.87 19.22 7.36
CA LEU A 13 -3.06 19.37 6.52
C LEU A 13 -3.55 20.82 6.50
N LYS A 14 -4.06 21.26 5.34
CA LYS A 14 -4.81 22.53 5.22
C LYS A 14 -6.30 22.22 5.41
N GLU A 15 -6.96 22.88 6.35
CA GLU A 15 -8.33 22.54 6.81
C GLU A 15 -9.39 22.50 5.70
N GLN A 16 -9.29 23.36 4.69
CA GLN A 16 -10.34 23.50 3.68
C GLN A 16 -10.39 22.31 2.71
N THR A 17 -9.30 21.57 2.54
CA THR A 17 -9.21 20.47 1.58
C THR A 17 -9.51 19.10 2.19
N ILE A 18 -9.47 18.96 3.52
CA ILE A 18 -9.62 17.64 4.14
C ILE A 18 -11.06 17.14 4.15
N LYS A 19 -12.04 18.02 4.38
CA LYS A 19 -13.44 17.60 4.49
C LYS A 19 -13.96 17.03 3.17
N SER A 20 -13.69 17.73 2.06
CA SER A 20 -14.07 17.26 0.72
C SER A 20 -13.31 16.00 0.31
N LEU A 21 -12.03 15.89 0.67
CA LEU A 21 -11.23 14.69 0.45
C LEU A 21 -11.81 13.48 1.19
N LEU A 22 -12.12 13.64 2.47
CA LEU A 22 -12.71 12.58 3.29
C LEU A 22 -14.11 12.20 2.81
N GLU A 23 -14.94 13.17 2.41
CA GLU A 23 -16.25 12.87 1.82
C GLU A 23 -16.14 12.07 0.51
N TYR A 24 -15.13 12.36 -0.32
CA TYR A 24 -14.88 11.62 -1.56
C TYR A 24 -14.46 10.16 -1.30
N TYR A 25 -13.49 9.94 -0.40
CA TYR A 25 -12.97 8.59 -0.12
C TYR A 25 -13.85 7.78 0.86
N MET A 26 -14.42 8.44 1.87
CA MET A 26 -15.17 7.81 2.97
C MET A 26 -16.69 8.07 2.91
N GLY A 27 -17.20 8.62 1.81
CA GLY A 27 -18.63 8.92 1.63
C GLY A 27 -19.55 7.68 1.61
N LYS A 28 -20.76 7.85 1.05
CA LYS A 28 -21.76 6.76 0.97
C LYS A 28 -21.30 5.63 0.03
N ASN A 29 -21.70 4.40 0.32
CA ASN A 29 -21.45 3.22 -0.53
C ASN A 29 -22.37 3.24 -1.75
N THR A 30 -22.03 4.06 -2.75
CA THR A 30 -22.75 4.12 -4.03
C THR A 30 -22.17 3.12 -5.04
N PRO A 31 -22.96 2.66 -6.04
CA PRO A 31 -22.47 1.83 -7.13
C PRO A 31 -21.28 2.45 -7.89
N ASP A 32 -21.31 3.77 -8.11
CA ASP A 32 -20.21 4.49 -8.77
C ASP A 32 -18.91 4.41 -7.98
N ARG A 33 -18.98 4.54 -6.64
CA ARG A 33 -17.82 4.37 -5.76
C ARG A 33 -17.30 2.94 -5.82
N GLN A 34 -18.19 1.95 -5.84
CA GLN A 34 -17.80 0.55 -5.94
C GLN A 34 -17.02 0.29 -7.24
N GLN A 35 -17.47 0.81 -8.37
CA GLN A 35 -16.72 0.72 -9.63
C GLN A 35 -15.35 1.41 -9.54
N HIS A 36 -15.28 2.58 -8.91
CA HIS A 36 -14.02 3.29 -8.71
C HIS A 36 -13.04 2.49 -7.84
N ILE A 37 -13.50 1.87 -6.75
CA ILE A 37 -12.68 1.02 -5.89
C ILE A 37 -12.15 -0.16 -6.71
N ILE A 38 -13.03 -0.89 -7.41
CA ILE A 38 -12.65 -2.08 -8.19
C ILE A 38 -11.58 -1.76 -9.22
N ARG A 39 -11.70 -0.63 -9.95
CA ARG A 39 -10.70 -0.21 -10.94
C ARG A 39 -9.32 0.09 -10.34
N ASN A 40 -9.27 0.48 -9.07
CA ASN A 40 -8.02 0.83 -8.37
C ASN A 40 -7.49 -0.29 -7.47
N LEU A 41 -8.19 -1.42 -7.36
CA LEU A 41 -7.69 -2.58 -6.63
C LEU A 41 -6.41 -3.09 -7.29
N ARG A 42 -5.29 -3.02 -6.57
CA ARG A 42 -4.04 -3.65 -6.96
C ARG A 42 -3.96 -4.99 -6.23
N ILE A 43 -3.69 -6.05 -6.99
CA ILE A 43 -3.34 -7.33 -6.39
C ILE A 43 -1.88 -7.20 -5.96
N GLU A 44 -1.63 -7.25 -4.66
CA GLU A 44 -0.28 -7.46 -4.15
C GLU A 44 0.16 -8.84 -4.66
N LYS A 45 1.11 -8.86 -5.58
CA LYS A 45 1.84 -10.09 -5.90
C LYS A 45 2.80 -10.26 -4.75
N ASP A 46 2.64 -11.34 -3.98
CA ASP A 46 3.73 -11.82 -3.14
C ASP A 46 4.87 -12.18 -4.10
N GLU A 47 5.82 -11.26 -4.28
CA GLU A 47 7.06 -11.53 -5.01
C GLU A 47 7.86 -12.52 -4.14
N VAL A 48 7.58 -13.81 -4.29
CA VAL A 48 8.54 -14.85 -3.90
C VAL A 48 9.71 -14.68 -4.85
N GLU A 49 10.75 -14.00 -4.37
CA GLU A 49 12.05 -13.95 -5.03
C GLU A 49 12.47 -15.39 -5.36
N GLN A 50 12.55 -15.73 -6.64
CA GLN A 50 13.12 -17.00 -7.09
C GLN A 50 14.63 -16.97 -6.78
N GLU A 51 15.01 -17.52 -5.63
CA GLU A 51 16.38 -18.00 -5.37
C GLU A 51 16.66 -19.21 -6.29
N GLU A 52 16.84 -18.98 -7.58
CA GLU A 52 17.30 -20.00 -8.53
C GLU A 52 18.52 -19.47 -9.30
N LYS A 53 19.69 -19.37 -8.66
CA LYS A 53 20.99 -19.20 -9.36
C LYS A 53 22.24 -19.76 -8.66
N ASP A 54 22.14 -20.69 -7.71
CA ASP A 54 23.32 -21.26 -7.03
C ASP A 54 23.48 -22.80 -7.22
N GLU A 55 23.15 -23.35 -8.40
CA GLU A 55 23.46 -24.77 -8.73
C GLU A 55 24.57 -24.96 -9.77
N GLU A 56 25.05 -23.91 -10.46
CA GLU A 56 26.10 -24.08 -11.50
C GLU A 56 27.55 -24.15 -10.96
N ASP A 57 27.80 -23.84 -9.68
CA ASP A 57 29.16 -23.82 -9.10
C ASP A 57 29.58 -25.12 -8.36
N LEU A 58 28.73 -26.17 -8.35
CA LEU A 58 29.01 -27.44 -7.64
C LEU A 58 29.51 -28.58 -8.52
N GLU A 59 29.61 -28.42 -9.84
CA GLU A 59 30.04 -29.50 -10.76
C GLU A 59 31.50 -29.38 -11.26
N VAL A 60 32.31 -28.49 -10.68
CA VAL A 60 33.76 -28.44 -10.95
C VAL A 60 34.57 -28.54 -9.65
N ALA A 61 34.58 -29.72 -9.05
CA ALA A 61 35.60 -30.15 -8.08
C ALA A 61 35.96 -31.63 -8.28
#